data_AF-A0A8B9IK47-F1
#
_entry.id   AF-A0A8B9IK47-F1
#
_cell.length_a   1.000
_cell.length_b   1.000
_cell.length_c   1.000
_cell.angle_alpha   90.00
_cell.angle_beta   90.00
_cell.angle_gamma   90.00
#
_symmetry.space_group_name_H-M   'P 1'
#
loop_
_entity.id
_entity.type
_entity.pdbx_description
1 polymer ?
#
loop_
_entity_poly.entity_id
_entity_poly.type
_entity_poly.pdbx_seq_one_letter_code
_entity_poly.pdbx_strand_id
1 'polypeptide(L)'
;SPKARTAPACTVLEGEPYYHFRHRGTRQKSLSRHWGWNQRLTREPKVLWFEQQTAKRRVKRSVSVVPTDPWFPKQWYMNNDINPDLNVLAAWSKGYTGLGVVLSILDDGIEKDHPDLSANYDPLASYDFNSNDPDPQPRYNAWDENRHGTRCAGEVAAVANNQICGAGIAYNAKVGGVRMLDGPIMDIVEAQALGLRPQHIHIYSASWGPTDDGRTVDGPGVLAAEAFYRGVTKGRGGLGSIFVWASGNGGINYDNCNCDGYTNSIYTLSVGSVLASGQRPWYSEACSSTLTTTYSSSTRSEVQIVTTDLRHRCTNKHAGTSASAPLAAGMVALALEANPALSWRDVQHLVVRASKPAHLQAEDWAVNGVGRKVSHHYGYGLLDAGLLVELAKAWTGTRPQRRCSVRALRLTVSADTSSCSGRTKRIRSLEHVQVQLSLSYSRRGDLVLALTSPMGTTSTLVTVRPYDTSQQGYKDWTFMSTHFWDEDPNGTWTLLLENKGDAYNTGGPQGMNPIHQCHPVPHCSPPLVSTWLASSSPCSLLDTGSGQSPLCRATYPHSLLVSLLSAGPGGEHCFPQIFQPHAHRFAHPKSWRVGTCSPRPASHPLLLPQAC
;
A
#
# COMPACT_ATOMS: atom_id res chain seq x y z
N SER A 1 -74.16 -13.93 -26.20
CA SER A 1 -74.85 -14.27 -27.45
C SER A 1 -73.86 -14.79 -28.49
N PRO A 2 -74.22 -15.82 -29.25
CA PRO A 2 -73.30 -16.68 -30.00
C PRO A 2 -72.78 -15.96 -31.25
N LYS A 3 -71.60 -15.37 -31.14
CA LYS A 3 -70.64 -15.04 -32.21
C LYS A 3 -69.43 -14.30 -31.60
N ALA A 4 -68.91 -14.77 -30.46
CA ALA A 4 -67.58 -14.39 -30.04
C ALA A 4 -66.60 -15.23 -30.87
N ARG A 5 -66.19 -14.70 -32.03
CA ARG A 5 -65.02 -15.22 -32.76
C ARG A 5 -63.90 -15.39 -31.74
N THR A 6 -63.49 -16.64 -31.52
CA THR A 6 -62.47 -17.06 -30.55
C THR A 6 -61.27 -16.14 -30.62
N ALA A 7 -61.18 -15.19 -29.67
CA ALA A 7 -59.94 -14.48 -29.44
C ALA A 7 -58.94 -15.54 -28.97
N PRO A 8 -57.76 -15.66 -29.59
CA PRO A 8 -56.77 -16.65 -29.16
C PRO A 8 -56.42 -16.35 -27.69
N ALA A 9 -56.73 -17.30 -26.82
CA ALA A 9 -56.33 -17.27 -25.42
C ALA A 9 -54.99 -18.01 -25.33
N CYS A 10 -53.94 -17.30 -24.92
CA CYS A 10 -52.68 -17.95 -24.56
C CYS A 10 -52.68 -18.19 -23.05
N THR A 11 -52.21 -19.37 -22.62
CA THR A 11 -51.84 -19.61 -21.23
C THR A 11 -50.71 -18.65 -20.87
N VAL A 12 -50.89 -17.91 -19.78
CA VAL A 12 -49.89 -16.93 -19.28
C VAL A 12 -48.81 -17.62 -18.49
N LEU A 13 -49.20 -18.66 -17.75
CA LEU A 13 -48.35 -19.51 -16.94
C LEU A 13 -48.69 -20.94 -17.31
N GLU A 14 -47.69 -21.71 -17.69
CA GLU A 14 -47.87 -23.11 -18.12
C GLU A 14 -48.34 -23.95 -16.92
N GLY A 15 -49.42 -24.73 -17.10
CA GLY A 15 -50.02 -25.55 -16.03
C GLY A 15 -51.02 -24.83 -15.12
N GLU A 16 -51.22 -23.52 -15.26
CA GLU A 16 -52.10 -22.72 -14.39
C GLU A 16 -53.29 -22.09 -15.15
N PRO A 17 -54.45 -21.84 -14.49
CA PRO A 17 -55.67 -21.35 -15.15
C PRO A 17 -55.66 -19.84 -15.42
N TYR A 18 -54.51 -19.27 -15.84
CA TYR A 18 -54.38 -17.86 -16.22
C TYR A 18 -54.35 -17.71 -17.73
N TYR A 19 -55.31 -16.96 -18.27
CA TYR A 19 -55.49 -16.79 -19.71
C TYR A 19 -55.32 -15.33 -20.11
N HIS A 20 -54.53 -15.07 -21.16
CA HIS A 20 -54.40 -13.76 -21.76
C HIS A 20 -55.22 -13.68 -23.04
N PHE A 21 -56.20 -12.77 -23.06
CA PHE A 21 -57.06 -12.52 -24.21
C PHE A 21 -56.58 -11.28 -24.96
N ARG A 22 -56.28 -11.43 -26.26
CA ARG A 22 -55.86 -10.33 -27.15
C ARG A 22 -56.87 -10.10 -28.26
N HIS A 23 -57.31 -8.85 -28.41
CA HIS A 23 -58.20 -8.46 -29.50
C HIS A 23 -57.42 -8.28 -30.82
N ARG A 24 -57.79 -9.03 -31.86
CA ARG A 24 -57.05 -9.11 -33.15
C ARG A 24 -57.03 -7.80 -33.95
N GLY A 25 -57.99 -6.89 -33.73
CA GLY A 25 -58.13 -5.64 -34.51
C GLY A 25 -57.47 -4.40 -33.91
N THR A 26 -56.87 -4.49 -32.72
CA THR A 26 -56.31 -3.33 -32.00
C THR A 26 -54.78 -3.37 -32.04
N ARG A 27 -54.18 -2.45 -32.81
CA ARG A 27 -52.72 -2.29 -32.91
C ARG A 27 -52.10 -1.65 -31.66
N GLN A 28 -52.83 -0.78 -30.96
CA GLN A 28 -52.37 -0.08 -29.76
C GLN A 28 -53.17 -0.49 -28.51
N LYS A 29 -52.48 -0.53 -27.36
CA LYS A 29 -53.06 -0.87 -26.06
C LYS A 29 -53.86 0.33 -25.54
N SER A 30 -55.09 0.12 -25.09
CA SER A 30 -55.92 1.18 -24.47
C SER A 30 -55.25 1.69 -23.19
N LEU A 31 -55.14 3.02 -23.06
CA LEU A 31 -54.57 3.69 -21.88
C LEU A 31 -55.55 3.75 -20.70
N SER A 32 -56.84 3.52 -20.94
CA SER A 32 -57.90 3.57 -19.92
C SER A 32 -58.74 2.29 -19.90
N ARG A 33 -59.36 2.05 -18.72
CA ARG A 33 -60.20 0.88 -18.45
C ARG A 33 -61.48 0.96 -19.28
N HIS A 34 -61.80 -0.08 -20.06
CA HIS A 34 -63.05 -0.10 -20.82
C HIS A 34 -64.23 -0.44 -19.88
N TRP A 35 -65.00 0.56 -19.46
CA TRP A 35 -66.03 0.44 -18.43
C TRP A 35 -67.11 -0.63 -18.74
N GLY A 36 -67.64 -0.66 -19.97
CA GLY A 36 -68.71 -1.60 -20.35
C GLY A 36 -68.33 -3.08 -20.30
N TRP A 37 -67.17 -3.45 -20.86
CA TRP A 37 -66.64 -4.82 -20.76
C TRP A 37 -66.28 -5.21 -19.35
N ASN A 38 -65.78 -4.25 -18.57
CA ASN A 38 -65.39 -4.50 -17.21
C ASN A 38 -66.61 -4.84 -16.34
N GLN A 39 -67.70 -4.08 -16.42
CA GLN A 39 -68.94 -4.43 -15.71
C GLN A 39 -69.49 -5.81 -16.10
N ARG A 40 -69.37 -6.20 -17.37
CA ARG A 40 -69.84 -7.52 -17.84
C ARG A 40 -69.01 -8.66 -17.26
N LEU A 41 -67.68 -8.52 -17.26
CA LEU A 41 -66.78 -9.54 -16.71
C LEU A 41 -66.89 -9.63 -15.18
N THR A 42 -67.10 -8.51 -14.48
CA THR A 42 -67.35 -8.53 -13.02
C THR A 42 -68.65 -9.25 -12.64
N ARG A 43 -69.64 -9.27 -13.53
CA ARG A 43 -70.94 -9.92 -13.29
C ARG A 43 -71.00 -11.36 -13.80
N GLU A 44 -69.96 -11.86 -14.45
CA GLU A 44 -69.92 -13.23 -14.96
C GLU A 44 -69.51 -14.21 -13.84
N PRO A 45 -70.39 -15.10 -13.38
CA PRO A 45 -70.14 -15.96 -12.21
C PRO A 45 -68.95 -16.92 -12.38
N LYS A 46 -68.51 -17.19 -13.61
CA LYS A 46 -67.35 -18.04 -13.89
C LYS A 46 -66.01 -17.29 -13.92
N VAL A 47 -66.00 -15.95 -13.85
CA VAL A 47 -64.78 -15.14 -13.83
C VAL A 47 -64.43 -14.78 -12.39
N LEU A 48 -63.52 -15.54 -11.79
CA LEU A 48 -63.07 -15.32 -10.40
C LEU A 48 -62.40 -13.95 -10.22
N TRP A 49 -61.57 -13.56 -11.19
CA TRP A 49 -60.94 -12.25 -11.24
C TRP A 49 -60.52 -11.94 -12.68
N PHE A 50 -60.32 -10.67 -12.98
CA PHE A 50 -59.72 -10.23 -14.24
C PHE A 50 -59.07 -8.86 -14.08
N GLU A 51 -58.04 -8.61 -14.88
CA GLU A 51 -57.36 -7.32 -14.92
C GLU A 51 -57.03 -6.93 -16.36
N GLN A 52 -57.39 -5.70 -16.73
CA GLN A 52 -56.98 -5.12 -18.00
C GLN A 52 -55.49 -4.73 -17.90
N GLN A 53 -54.67 -5.34 -18.75
CA GLN A 53 -53.24 -5.05 -18.79
C GLN A 53 -52.98 -3.61 -19.25
N THR A 54 -52.47 -2.78 -18.34
CA THR A 54 -51.97 -1.43 -18.63
C THR A 54 -50.47 -1.45 -18.80
N ALA A 55 -49.94 -0.54 -19.62
CA ALA A 55 -48.50 -0.38 -19.74
C ALA A 55 -47.95 0.16 -18.41
N LYS A 56 -47.17 -0.65 -17.69
CA LYS A 56 -46.46 -0.20 -16.49
C LYS A 56 -45.19 0.55 -16.91
N ARG A 57 -45.01 1.79 -16.45
CA ARG A 57 -43.74 2.51 -16.58
C ARG A 57 -42.74 1.85 -15.63
N ARG A 58 -41.73 1.19 -16.20
CA ARG A 58 -40.60 0.62 -15.45
C ARG A 58 -39.33 1.27 -15.98
N VAL A 59 -38.50 1.81 -15.10
CA VAL A 59 -37.17 2.31 -15.45
C VAL A 59 -36.19 1.17 -15.17
N LYS A 60 -35.26 0.92 -16.08
CA LYS A 60 -34.13 0.03 -15.82
C LYS A 60 -33.34 0.67 -14.66
N ARG A 61 -33.22 0.01 -13.51
CA ARG A 61 -32.30 0.45 -12.45
C ARG A 61 -30.88 0.33 -13.01
N SER A 62 -30.36 1.38 -13.65
CA SER A 62 -28.93 1.46 -13.90
C SER A 62 -28.31 2.03 -12.64
N VAL A 63 -27.49 1.25 -11.97
CA VAL A 63 -26.51 1.80 -11.03
C VAL A 63 -25.57 2.63 -11.90
N SER A 64 -25.70 3.96 -11.87
CA SER A 64 -24.66 4.80 -12.47
C SER A 64 -23.42 4.60 -11.61
N VAL A 65 -22.42 3.91 -12.18
CA VAL A 65 -21.10 3.73 -11.54
C VAL A 65 -20.35 5.05 -11.49
N VAL A 66 -20.68 5.96 -12.42
CA VAL A 66 -20.10 7.30 -12.54
C VAL A 66 -20.76 8.21 -11.50
N PRO A 67 -19.97 8.82 -10.58
CA PRO A 67 -20.43 9.82 -9.63
C PRO A 67 -21.04 11.04 -10.30
N THR A 68 -21.99 11.68 -9.63
CA THR A 68 -22.74 12.83 -10.12
C THR A 68 -22.13 14.18 -9.70
N ASP A 69 -20.97 14.15 -9.05
CA ASP A 69 -20.31 15.31 -8.45
C ASP A 69 -19.72 16.24 -9.52
N PRO A 70 -19.80 17.58 -9.32
CA PRO A 70 -19.55 18.56 -10.38
C PRO A 70 -18.11 18.57 -10.91
N TRP A 71 -17.13 18.07 -10.15
CA TRP A 71 -15.72 18.01 -10.53
C TRP A 71 -15.26 16.58 -10.85
N PHE A 72 -16.11 15.56 -10.72
CA PHE A 72 -15.78 14.21 -11.19
C PHE A 72 -15.39 14.17 -12.69
N PRO A 73 -16.05 14.93 -13.59
CA PRO A 73 -15.59 15.04 -14.99
C PRO A 73 -14.20 15.68 -15.17
N LYS A 74 -13.59 16.24 -14.12
CA LYS A 74 -12.21 16.77 -14.15
C LYS A 74 -11.19 15.79 -13.54
N GLN A 75 -11.64 14.70 -12.91
CA GLN A 75 -10.80 13.66 -12.33
C GLN A 75 -10.33 12.69 -13.42
N TRP A 76 -9.57 13.24 -14.38
CA TRP A 76 -9.10 12.61 -15.61
C TRP A 76 -8.43 11.24 -15.39
N TYR A 77 -7.79 11.06 -14.24
CA TYR A 77 -7.08 9.84 -13.84
C TYR A 77 -8.00 8.68 -13.47
N MET A 78 -9.33 8.86 -13.42
CA MET A 78 -10.27 7.81 -13.05
C MET A 78 -11.67 7.91 -13.67
N ASN A 79 -11.84 8.70 -14.74
CA ASN A 79 -13.13 8.95 -15.39
C ASN A 79 -13.17 8.51 -16.86
N ASN A 80 -12.19 7.73 -17.34
CA ASN A 80 -11.97 7.36 -18.75
C ASN A 80 -11.66 8.53 -19.73
N ASP A 81 -11.30 9.73 -19.25
CA ASP A 81 -10.88 10.83 -20.15
C ASP A 81 -9.52 10.55 -20.80
N ILE A 82 -8.66 9.76 -20.14
CA ILE A 82 -7.42 9.24 -20.69
C ILE A 82 -7.44 7.71 -20.74
N ASN A 83 -6.61 7.12 -21.61
CA ASN A 83 -6.47 5.68 -21.72
C ASN A 83 -4.98 5.28 -21.85
N PRO A 84 -4.47 4.44 -20.94
CA PRO A 84 -5.15 3.95 -19.73
C PRO A 84 -5.39 5.09 -18.72
N ASP A 85 -6.42 4.96 -17.88
CA ASP A 85 -6.53 5.67 -16.61
C ASP A 85 -6.22 4.69 -15.45
N LEU A 86 -6.54 5.00 -14.18
CA LEU A 86 -6.34 4.08 -13.05
C LEU A 86 -7.36 2.93 -13.00
N ASN A 87 -8.28 2.84 -13.96
CA ASN A 87 -9.30 1.80 -14.10
C ASN A 87 -10.20 1.63 -12.85
N VAL A 88 -10.44 2.73 -12.13
CA VAL A 88 -11.25 2.76 -10.90
C VAL A 88 -12.72 2.46 -11.18
N LEU A 89 -13.26 2.97 -12.29
CA LEU A 89 -14.63 2.68 -12.72
C LEU A 89 -14.87 1.18 -12.91
N ALA A 90 -13.86 0.40 -13.32
CA ALA A 90 -14.00 -1.06 -13.40
C ALA A 90 -14.12 -1.70 -12.00
N ALA A 91 -13.41 -1.21 -10.99
CA ALA A 91 -13.57 -1.67 -9.61
C ALA A 91 -14.95 -1.28 -9.05
N TRP A 92 -15.38 -0.04 -9.24
CA TRP A 92 -16.70 0.43 -8.81
C TRP A 92 -17.85 -0.31 -9.50
N SER A 93 -17.70 -0.66 -10.78
CA SER A 93 -18.69 -1.45 -11.52
C SER A 93 -18.92 -2.86 -10.94
N LYS A 94 -17.93 -3.37 -10.21
CA LYS A 94 -17.99 -4.65 -9.49
C LYS A 94 -18.52 -4.49 -8.05
N GLY A 95 -18.83 -3.26 -7.63
CA GLY A 95 -19.41 -2.93 -6.33
C GLY A 95 -18.41 -2.66 -5.21
N TYR A 96 -17.11 -2.49 -5.52
CA TYR A 96 -16.08 -2.16 -4.53
C TYR A 96 -15.85 -0.66 -4.51
N THR A 97 -16.04 -0.03 -3.35
CA THR A 97 -15.97 1.43 -3.18
C THR A 97 -15.22 1.84 -1.90
N GLY A 98 -14.53 0.89 -1.27
CA GLY A 98 -13.77 1.05 -0.03
C GLY A 98 -14.55 0.74 1.24
N LEU A 99 -15.77 0.24 1.14
CA LEU A 99 -16.66 0.06 2.29
C LEU A 99 -16.04 -0.84 3.35
N GLY A 100 -16.04 -0.38 4.61
CA GLY A 100 -15.50 -1.14 5.74
C GLY A 100 -13.98 -1.04 5.90
N VAL A 101 -13.29 -0.37 4.98
CA VAL A 101 -11.85 -0.07 5.12
C VAL A 101 -11.67 1.28 5.79
N VAL A 102 -10.67 1.37 6.66
CA VAL A 102 -10.31 2.57 7.42
C VAL A 102 -8.88 2.97 7.08
N LEU A 103 -8.68 4.21 6.66
CA LEU A 103 -7.38 4.78 6.30
C LEU A 103 -7.05 5.99 7.18
N SER A 104 -5.75 6.27 7.32
CA SER A 104 -5.27 7.48 7.99
C SER A 104 -4.23 8.19 7.13
N ILE A 105 -4.40 9.49 6.97
CA ILE A 105 -3.43 10.37 6.32
C ILE A 105 -2.46 10.90 7.39
N LEU A 106 -1.18 10.55 7.31
CA LEU A 106 -0.16 11.00 8.27
C LEU A 106 0.52 12.27 7.73
N ASP A 107 0.09 13.45 8.16
CA ASP A 107 0.42 14.70 7.48
C ASP A 107 0.27 15.96 8.38
N ASP A 108 -0.12 17.09 7.80
CA ASP A 108 -0.33 18.40 8.44
C ASP A 108 -1.72 18.60 9.08
N GLY A 109 -2.55 17.56 9.04
CA GLY A 109 -3.91 17.52 9.59
C GLY A 109 -4.98 17.22 8.54
N ILE A 110 -6.23 17.09 8.99
CA ILE A 110 -7.39 16.86 8.12
C ILE A 110 -8.53 17.79 8.55
N GLU A 111 -9.07 18.56 7.60
CA GLU A 111 -10.27 19.36 7.81
C GLU A 111 -11.49 18.44 7.92
N LYS A 112 -11.68 17.87 9.11
CA LYS A 112 -12.69 16.83 9.39
C LYS A 112 -14.13 17.27 9.13
N ASP A 113 -14.37 18.58 9.16
CA ASP A 113 -15.65 19.22 8.89
C ASP A 113 -15.81 19.66 7.41
N HIS A 114 -14.86 19.32 6.53
CA HIS A 114 -15.01 19.53 5.10
C HIS A 114 -16.29 18.83 4.60
N PRO A 115 -17.16 19.53 3.84
CA PRO A 115 -18.47 19.00 3.45
C PRO A 115 -18.37 17.72 2.63
N ASP A 116 -17.24 17.55 1.93
CA ASP A 116 -16.92 16.36 1.14
C ASP A 116 -16.14 15.26 1.90
N LEU A 117 -15.76 15.48 3.17
CA LEU A 117 -15.06 14.49 4.00
C LEU A 117 -15.85 14.06 5.23
N SER A 118 -16.65 14.97 5.80
CA SER A 118 -17.29 14.80 7.11
C SER A 118 -18.12 13.52 7.30
N ALA A 119 -18.76 13.01 6.24
CA ALA A 119 -19.51 11.75 6.32
C ALA A 119 -18.60 10.50 6.39
N ASN A 120 -17.40 10.60 5.84
CA ASN A 120 -16.38 9.55 5.83
C ASN A 120 -15.31 9.73 6.91
N TYR A 121 -15.28 10.89 7.58
CA TYR A 121 -14.36 11.14 8.68
C TYR A 121 -14.50 10.10 9.80
N ASP A 122 -13.36 9.65 10.31
CA ASP A 122 -13.27 8.73 11.44
C ASP A 122 -12.35 9.28 12.54
N PRO A 123 -12.89 9.66 13.71
CA PRO A 123 -12.09 10.13 14.83
C PRO A 123 -11.20 9.05 15.45
N LEU A 124 -11.52 7.76 15.26
CA LEU A 124 -10.66 6.67 15.72
C LEU A 124 -9.48 6.42 14.78
N ALA A 125 -9.49 6.99 13.59
CA ALA A 125 -8.37 7.00 12.66
C ALA A 125 -7.57 8.32 12.71
N SER A 126 -7.79 9.13 13.76
CA SER A 126 -7.27 10.50 13.83
C SER A 126 -6.63 10.82 15.17
N TYR A 127 -5.63 11.71 15.15
CA TYR A 127 -5.01 12.28 16.34
C TYR A 127 -4.12 13.48 15.97
N ASP A 128 -3.95 14.45 16.86
CA ASP A 128 -2.98 15.54 16.72
C ASP A 128 -1.80 15.32 17.68
N PHE A 129 -0.63 14.97 17.13
CA PHE A 129 0.60 14.84 17.92
C PHE A 129 1.37 16.15 18.07
N ASN A 130 1.06 17.18 17.26
CA ASN A 130 1.65 18.51 17.44
C ASN A 130 1.04 19.24 18.65
N SER A 131 -0.27 19.10 18.87
CA SER A 131 -0.99 19.69 20.03
C SER A 131 -1.28 18.69 21.16
N ASN A 132 -1.07 17.40 20.90
CA ASN A 132 -1.35 16.28 21.81
C ASN A 132 -2.82 16.18 22.26
N ASP A 133 -3.72 16.14 21.28
CA ASP A 133 -5.16 16.00 21.50
C ASP A 133 -5.82 15.20 20.35
N PRO A 134 -7.09 14.74 20.48
CA PRO A 134 -7.70 13.88 19.48
C PRO A 134 -8.21 14.62 18.22
N ASP A 135 -8.12 15.94 18.14
CA ASP A 135 -8.62 16.73 17.01
C ASP A 135 -7.52 17.05 15.99
N PRO A 136 -7.52 16.41 14.80
CA PRO A 136 -6.50 16.64 13.78
C PRO A 136 -6.76 17.89 12.92
N GLN A 137 -7.61 18.83 13.35
CA GLN A 137 -7.96 20.02 12.55
C GLN A 137 -6.69 20.78 12.15
N PRO A 138 -6.52 21.14 10.87
CA PRO A 138 -5.36 21.90 10.44
C PRO A 138 -5.41 23.31 11.03
N ARG A 139 -4.25 23.84 11.37
CA ARG A 139 -4.12 25.26 11.75
C ARG A 139 -4.24 26.13 10.50
N TYR A 140 -5.24 27.00 10.47
CA TYR A 140 -5.41 27.96 9.39
C TYR A 140 -4.45 29.15 9.51
N ASN A 141 -3.88 29.57 8.38
CA ASN A 141 -3.09 30.80 8.24
C ASN A 141 -3.31 31.44 6.86
N ALA A 142 -2.77 32.63 6.63
CA ALA A 142 -2.97 33.37 5.38
C ALA A 142 -2.42 32.65 4.14
N TRP A 143 -1.50 31.71 4.31
CA TRP A 143 -0.79 31.02 3.23
C TRP A 143 -1.34 29.62 2.94
N ASP A 144 -2.29 29.15 3.75
CA ASP A 144 -2.85 27.81 3.72
C ASP A 144 -1.75 26.73 3.62
N GLU A 145 -0.78 26.81 4.54
CA GLU A 145 0.37 25.89 4.62
C GLU A 145 -0.10 24.46 4.90
N ASN A 146 -1.02 24.31 5.85
CA ASN A 146 -1.51 23.03 6.36
C ASN A 146 -2.71 22.49 5.56
N ARG A 147 -2.61 22.55 4.23
CA ARG A 147 -3.68 22.09 3.31
C ARG A 147 -3.45 20.68 2.78
N HIS A 148 -2.25 20.14 2.99
CA HIS A 148 -1.75 18.99 2.26
C HIS A 148 -2.49 17.71 2.65
N GLY A 149 -2.66 17.44 3.94
CA GLY A 149 -3.39 16.28 4.44
C GLY A 149 -4.86 16.28 4.06
N THR A 150 -5.51 17.46 4.04
CA THR A 150 -6.91 17.60 3.57
C THR A 150 -7.05 17.28 2.09
N ARG A 151 -6.07 17.64 1.25
CA ARG A 151 -6.06 17.29 -0.18
C ARG A 151 -5.88 15.79 -0.38
N CYS A 152 -4.92 15.18 0.32
CA CYS A 152 -4.67 13.75 0.29
C CYS A 152 -5.89 12.94 0.74
N ALA A 153 -6.59 13.39 1.79
CA ALA A 153 -7.79 12.72 2.30
C ALA A 153 -8.93 12.67 1.27
N GLY A 154 -9.12 13.76 0.50
CA GLY A 154 -10.12 13.80 -0.56
C GLY A 154 -9.85 12.85 -1.71
N GLU A 155 -8.59 12.64 -2.08
CA GLU A 155 -8.22 11.68 -3.13
C GLU A 155 -8.60 10.25 -2.75
N VAL A 156 -8.50 9.93 -1.46
CA VAL A 156 -8.86 8.63 -0.91
C VAL A 156 -10.37 8.50 -0.77
N ALA A 157 -11.02 9.40 -0.03
CA ALA A 157 -12.38 9.17 0.50
C ALA A 157 -13.29 10.40 0.47
N ALA A 158 -13.09 11.34 -0.46
CA ALA A 158 -14.12 12.32 -0.77
C ALA A 158 -15.45 11.62 -1.10
N VAL A 159 -16.56 12.14 -0.57
CA VAL A 159 -17.87 11.51 -0.60
C VAL A 159 -18.45 11.63 -2.01
N ALA A 160 -18.78 10.50 -2.63
CA ALA A 160 -19.42 10.52 -3.95
C ALA A 160 -20.93 10.82 -3.86
N ASN A 161 -21.46 11.43 -4.92
CA ASN A 161 -22.87 11.75 -5.15
C ASN A 161 -23.50 12.70 -4.12
N ASN A 162 -22.71 13.64 -3.58
CA ASN A 162 -23.17 14.67 -2.66
C ASN A 162 -23.25 16.06 -3.32
N GLN A 163 -22.90 16.18 -4.62
CA GLN A 163 -22.89 17.43 -5.39
C GLN A 163 -21.81 18.44 -4.94
N ILE A 164 -20.77 17.97 -4.26
CA ILE A 164 -19.65 18.77 -3.77
C ILE A 164 -18.37 18.23 -4.41
N CYS A 165 -17.46 19.12 -4.83
CA CYS A 165 -16.18 18.76 -5.44
C CYS A 165 -16.27 17.55 -6.41
N GLY A 166 -15.54 16.47 -6.14
CA GLY A 166 -15.44 15.25 -6.95
C GLY A 166 -15.76 14.02 -6.11
N ALA A 167 -15.04 12.92 -6.33
CA ALA A 167 -15.14 11.72 -5.49
C ALA A 167 -13.74 11.21 -5.11
N GLY A 168 -13.63 10.50 -3.99
CA GLY A 168 -12.43 9.74 -3.63
C GLY A 168 -12.42 8.39 -4.35
N ILE A 169 -11.23 7.80 -4.55
CA ILE A 169 -11.12 6.45 -5.15
C ILE A 169 -11.90 5.41 -4.33
N ALA A 170 -11.86 5.53 -3.01
CA ALA A 170 -12.54 4.70 -2.04
C ALA A 170 -13.61 5.53 -1.29
N TYR A 171 -14.56 6.09 -2.04
CA TYR A 171 -15.55 7.06 -1.53
C TYR A 171 -16.52 6.55 -0.44
N ASN A 172 -16.51 5.26 -0.09
CA ASN A 172 -17.22 4.70 1.08
C ASN A 172 -16.29 4.19 2.18
N ALA A 173 -14.97 4.35 2.03
CA ALA A 173 -14.03 4.09 3.09
C ALA A 173 -14.15 5.15 4.18
N LYS A 174 -13.69 4.79 5.38
CA LYS A 174 -13.47 5.74 6.46
C LYS A 174 -12.07 6.32 6.36
N VAL A 175 -11.95 7.62 6.60
CA VAL A 175 -10.67 8.34 6.56
C VAL A 175 -10.49 9.17 7.83
N GLY A 176 -9.33 9.05 8.45
CA GLY A 176 -8.87 9.95 9.48
C GLY A 176 -7.61 10.69 9.05
N GLY A 177 -7.11 11.54 9.94
CA GLY A 177 -5.88 12.27 9.72
C GLY A 177 -5.08 12.39 11.00
N VAL A 178 -3.77 12.30 10.85
CA VAL A 178 -2.83 12.52 11.93
C VAL A 178 -2.09 13.81 11.66
N ARG A 179 -2.32 14.82 12.50
CA ARG A 179 -1.58 16.08 12.45
C ARG A 179 -0.25 15.87 13.19
N MET A 180 0.82 15.74 12.40
CA MET A 180 2.17 15.55 12.91
C MET A 180 3.20 16.46 12.22
N LEU A 181 2.93 16.98 11.02
CA LEU A 181 3.85 17.82 10.24
C LEU A 181 3.82 19.32 10.56
N ASP A 182 2.84 19.82 11.33
CA ASP A 182 2.72 21.25 11.68
C ASP A 182 3.45 21.57 13.00
N GLY A 183 4.69 21.09 13.11
CA GLY A 183 5.54 21.25 14.29
C GLY A 183 6.83 20.45 14.21
N PRO A 184 7.66 20.47 15.28
CA PRO A 184 8.90 19.71 15.33
C PRO A 184 8.66 18.20 15.17
N ILE A 185 9.38 17.57 14.25
CA ILE A 185 9.33 16.12 14.04
C ILE A 185 10.46 15.47 14.80
N MET A 186 10.09 14.48 15.61
CA MET A 186 11.00 13.65 16.40
C MET A 186 10.63 12.18 16.17
N ASP A 187 11.61 11.28 16.36
CA ASP A 187 11.41 9.82 16.24
C ASP A 187 10.19 9.32 17.03
N ILE A 188 9.93 9.88 18.23
CA ILE A 188 8.75 9.51 19.02
C ILE A 188 7.42 9.91 18.35
N VAL A 189 7.36 11.07 17.70
CA VAL A 189 6.14 11.56 17.01
C VAL A 189 5.87 10.68 15.79
N GLU A 190 6.91 10.37 15.01
CA GLU A 190 6.81 9.45 13.87
C GLU A 190 6.34 8.06 14.32
N ALA A 191 6.96 7.51 15.38
CA ALA A 191 6.60 6.20 15.92
C ALA A 191 5.16 6.13 16.42
N GLN A 192 4.69 7.19 17.10
CA GLN A 192 3.32 7.27 17.59
C GLN A 192 2.31 7.42 16.45
N ALA A 193 2.63 8.21 15.41
CA ALA A 193 1.81 8.35 14.21
C ALA A 193 1.68 7.02 13.45
N LEU A 194 2.81 6.35 13.19
CA LEU A 194 2.87 5.03 12.55
C LEU A 194 2.17 3.94 13.38
N GLY A 195 2.23 4.08 14.70
CA GLY A 195 1.64 3.15 15.67
C GLY A 195 0.22 3.49 16.10
N LEU A 196 -0.45 4.47 15.48
CA LEU A 196 -1.78 4.90 15.90
C LEU A 196 -2.80 3.80 15.62
N ARG A 197 -3.36 3.19 16.68
CA ARG A 197 -4.50 2.26 16.64
C ARG A 197 -4.44 1.23 15.48
N PRO A 198 -3.39 0.40 15.40
CA PRO A 198 -3.14 -0.49 14.28
C PRO A 198 -4.12 -1.66 14.17
N GLN A 199 -5.05 -1.81 15.11
CA GLN A 199 -6.16 -2.78 15.02
C GLN A 199 -7.40 -2.20 14.35
N HIS A 200 -7.49 -0.87 14.27
CA HIS A 200 -8.62 -0.15 13.68
C HIS A 200 -8.26 0.40 12.30
N ILE A 201 -7.10 1.02 12.18
CA ILE A 201 -6.60 1.59 10.93
C ILE A 201 -6.00 0.48 10.08
N HIS A 202 -6.43 0.39 8.82
CA HIS A 202 -5.96 -0.64 7.89
C HIS A 202 -4.76 -0.16 7.08
N ILE A 203 -4.84 1.07 6.59
CA ILE A 203 -3.87 1.68 5.67
C ILE A 203 -3.44 3.04 6.22
N TYR A 204 -2.14 3.30 6.20
CA TYR A 204 -1.53 4.57 6.52
C TYR A 204 -0.94 5.13 5.23
N SER A 205 -1.30 6.35 4.86
CA SER A 205 -0.74 7.05 3.70
C SER A 205 0.14 8.19 4.21
N ALA A 206 1.38 8.23 3.73
CA ALA A 206 2.36 9.25 4.10
C ALA A 206 3.15 9.71 2.88
N SER A 207 3.56 10.97 2.90
CA SER A 207 4.29 11.60 1.81
C SER A 207 5.42 12.50 2.32
N TRP A 208 5.97 12.14 3.47
CA TRP A 208 7.08 12.81 4.15
C TRP A 208 8.28 11.88 4.27
N GLY A 209 9.45 12.46 4.49
CA GLY A 209 10.73 11.77 4.58
C GLY A 209 11.85 12.78 4.85
N PRO A 210 13.11 12.40 4.63
CA PRO A 210 14.23 13.32 4.66
C PRO A 210 14.06 14.45 3.62
N THR A 211 14.92 15.46 3.71
CA THR A 211 14.92 16.54 2.72
C THR A 211 15.33 16.01 1.34
N ASP A 212 14.50 16.26 0.33
CA ASP A 212 14.69 15.92 -1.09
C ASP A 212 15.75 16.81 -1.80
N ASP A 213 16.93 16.98 -1.20
CA ASP A 213 17.97 17.92 -1.66
C ASP A 213 19.06 17.30 -2.55
N GLY A 214 18.99 15.99 -2.81
CA GLY A 214 20.02 15.27 -3.55
C GLY A 214 21.31 15.04 -2.75
N ARG A 215 21.28 15.22 -1.43
CA ARG A 215 22.46 15.14 -0.54
C ARG A 215 22.20 14.26 0.67
N THR A 216 21.01 14.36 1.22
CA THR A 216 20.62 13.72 2.47
C THR A 216 20.60 12.21 2.32
N VAL A 217 21.02 11.49 3.37
CA VAL A 217 20.83 10.04 3.53
C VAL A 217 20.37 9.87 4.95
N ASP A 218 19.09 9.58 5.13
CA ASP A 218 18.46 9.49 6.44
C ASP A 218 17.21 8.61 6.38
N GLY A 219 16.74 8.16 7.53
CA GLY A 219 15.62 7.22 7.61
C GLY A 219 14.98 7.19 8.98
N PRO A 220 14.09 6.22 9.22
CA PRO A 220 13.39 6.12 10.49
C PRO A 220 14.37 5.95 11.66
N GLY A 221 14.12 6.71 12.72
CA GLY A 221 14.77 6.49 14.00
C GLY A 221 14.41 5.13 14.61
N VAL A 222 14.96 4.83 15.78
CA VAL A 222 14.81 3.51 16.42
C VAL A 222 13.35 3.22 16.74
N LEU A 223 12.60 4.22 17.19
CA LEU A 223 11.19 4.06 17.55
C LEU A 223 10.31 3.94 16.30
N ALA A 224 10.55 4.76 15.27
CA ALA A 224 9.81 4.71 14.02
C ALA A 224 10.04 3.37 13.29
N ALA A 225 11.28 2.86 13.28
CA ALA A 225 11.61 1.56 12.73
C ALA A 225 10.90 0.41 13.47
N GLU A 226 10.85 0.47 14.81
CA GLU A 226 10.09 -0.50 15.61
C GLU A 226 8.57 -0.35 15.39
N ALA A 227 8.06 0.87 15.19
CA ALA A 227 6.66 1.10 14.89
C ALA A 227 6.25 0.49 13.54
N PHE A 228 7.08 0.61 12.50
CA PHE A 228 6.87 -0.12 11.24
C PHE A 228 6.83 -1.63 11.47
N TYR A 229 7.85 -2.18 12.15
CA TYR A 229 7.93 -3.61 12.42
C TYR A 229 6.70 -4.12 13.20
N ARG A 230 6.27 -3.41 14.25
CA ARG A 230 5.06 -3.75 15.02
C ARG A 230 3.79 -3.59 14.20
N GLY A 231 3.72 -2.57 13.33
CA GLY A 231 2.62 -2.35 12.41
C GLY A 231 2.42 -3.55 11.49
N VAL A 232 3.46 -3.96 10.77
CA VAL A 232 3.35 -5.08 9.81
C VAL A 232 3.22 -6.46 10.48
N THR A 233 3.63 -6.61 11.74
CA THR A 233 3.54 -7.90 12.45
C THR A 233 2.29 -8.07 13.30
N LYS A 234 1.79 -6.99 13.90
CA LYS A 234 0.68 -7.04 14.86
C LYS A 234 -0.57 -6.30 14.38
N GLY A 235 -0.44 -5.33 13.46
CA GLY A 235 -1.56 -4.58 12.94
C GLY A 235 -2.59 -5.46 12.23
N ARG A 236 -3.84 -5.00 12.16
CA ARG A 236 -4.97 -5.70 11.53
C ARG A 236 -5.10 -7.16 11.98
N GLY A 237 -5.04 -7.41 13.28
CA GLY A 237 -5.12 -8.77 13.84
C GLY A 237 -3.97 -9.69 13.43
N GLY A 238 -2.80 -9.14 13.09
CA GLY A 238 -1.64 -9.89 12.62
C GLY A 238 -1.52 -10.01 11.10
N LEU A 239 -2.47 -9.46 10.32
CA LEU A 239 -2.33 -9.33 8.86
C LEU A 239 -1.29 -8.26 8.47
N GLY A 240 -1.02 -7.33 9.38
CA GLY A 240 -0.08 -6.24 9.22
C GLY A 240 -0.72 -4.97 8.65
N SER A 241 -0.40 -3.84 9.29
CA SER A 241 -0.67 -2.51 8.77
C SER A 241 -0.06 -2.34 7.37
N ILE A 242 -0.76 -1.64 6.48
CA ILE A 242 -0.26 -1.30 5.15
C ILE A 242 0.19 0.16 5.17
N PHE A 243 1.47 0.39 4.92
CA PHE A 243 2.05 1.73 4.83
C PHE A 243 2.26 2.06 3.35
N VAL A 244 1.57 3.08 2.83
CA VAL A 244 1.73 3.56 1.45
C VAL A 244 2.52 4.86 1.50
N TRP A 245 3.58 4.96 0.69
CA TRP A 245 4.56 6.03 0.79
C TRP A 245 4.83 6.67 -0.56
N ALA A 246 4.89 8.01 -0.60
CA ALA A 246 5.36 8.72 -1.79
C ALA A 246 6.88 8.54 -1.96
N SER A 247 7.35 8.41 -3.20
CA SER A 247 8.77 8.15 -3.48
C SER A 247 9.69 9.38 -3.40
N GLY A 248 9.19 10.58 -3.10
CA GLY A 248 10.00 11.81 -3.01
C GLY A 248 9.87 12.75 -4.22
N ASN A 249 10.27 14.02 -4.05
CA ASN A 249 10.16 15.11 -5.04
C ASN A 249 11.52 15.74 -5.44
N GLY A 250 12.63 15.07 -5.13
CA GLY A 250 14.00 15.50 -5.34
C GLY A 250 14.58 15.26 -6.74
N GLY A 251 13.76 14.88 -7.73
CA GLY A 251 14.23 14.55 -9.08
C GLY A 251 15.01 15.67 -9.77
N ILE A 252 14.65 16.94 -9.53
CA ILE A 252 15.40 18.11 -10.04
C ILE A 252 16.77 18.28 -9.37
N ASN A 253 16.90 17.77 -8.15
CA ASN A 253 18.11 17.78 -7.37
C ASN A 253 18.96 16.53 -7.60
N TYR A 254 18.59 15.70 -8.59
CA TYR A 254 19.21 14.40 -8.88
C TYR A 254 19.23 13.49 -7.65
N ASP A 255 18.18 13.56 -6.83
CA ASP A 255 18.06 12.69 -5.68
C ASP A 255 17.69 11.24 -6.08
N ASN A 256 17.90 10.33 -5.13
CA ASN A 256 17.62 8.93 -5.30
C ASN A 256 16.90 8.41 -4.05
N CYS A 257 15.68 7.92 -4.22
CA CYS A 257 14.84 7.53 -3.11
C CYS A 257 15.34 6.32 -2.29
N ASN A 258 16.37 5.59 -2.73
CA ASN A 258 17.03 4.64 -1.83
C ASN A 258 17.90 5.30 -0.74
N CYS A 259 18.09 6.62 -0.79
CA CYS A 259 18.69 7.43 0.26
C CYS A 259 17.67 7.93 1.30
N ASP A 260 16.38 7.70 1.06
CA ASP A 260 15.30 7.88 2.02
C ASP A 260 14.93 6.52 2.63
N GLY A 261 15.19 6.35 3.92
CA GLY A 261 14.94 5.10 4.64
C GLY A 261 13.46 4.75 4.86
N TYR A 262 12.53 5.70 4.67
CA TYR A 262 11.09 5.45 4.75
C TYR A 262 10.59 4.78 3.47
N THR A 263 10.83 5.39 2.31
CA THR A 263 10.44 4.82 1.00
C THR A 263 11.24 3.55 0.63
N ASN A 264 12.50 3.46 1.08
CA ASN A 264 13.37 2.28 0.88
C ASN A 264 13.08 1.11 1.83
N SER A 265 12.19 1.29 2.82
CA SER A 265 11.79 0.23 3.75
C SER A 265 11.02 -0.88 3.04
N ILE A 266 11.23 -2.14 3.42
CA ILE A 266 10.41 -3.26 2.92
C ILE A 266 8.95 -3.17 3.40
N TYR A 267 8.72 -2.44 4.50
CA TYR A 267 7.42 -2.33 5.16
C TYR A 267 6.52 -1.28 4.51
N THR A 268 7.08 -0.44 3.65
CA THR A 268 6.33 0.57 2.91
C THR A 268 6.09 0.10 1.47
N LEU A 269 4.95 0.49 0.94
CA LEU A 269 4.59 0.36 -0.46
C LEU A 269 4.90 1.71 -1.10
N SER A 270 6.09 1.82 -1.68
CA SER A 270 6.57 3.05 -2.32
C SER A 270 5.92 3.28 -3.69
N VAL A 271 5.44 4.49 -3.92
CA VAL A 271 4.64 4.91 -5.07
C VAL A 271 5.29 6.11 -5.77
N GLY A 272 5.67 5.92 -7.04
CA GLY A 272 6.14 6.98 -7.93
C GLY A 272 4.99 7.70 -8.65
N SER A 273 5.35 8.67 -9.49
CA SER A 273 4.39 9.49 -10.25
C SER A 273 4.60 9.46 -11.76
N VAL A 274 3.49 9.56 -12.48
CA VAL A 274 3.50 9.84 -13.93
C VAL A 274 2.53 10.97 -14.27
N LEU A 275 2.87 11.77 -15.28
CA LEU A 275 1.98 12.77 -15.87
C LEU A 275 0.91 12.11 -16.76
N ALA A 276 -0.17 12.85 -17.06
CA ALA A 276 -1.21 12.41 -18.00
C ALA A 276 -0.67 11.99 -19.39
N SER A 277 0.47 12.54 -19.80
CA SER A 277 1.14 12.21 -21.07
C SER A 277 1.91 10.88 -21.05
N GLY A 278 1.95 10.17 -19.92
CA GLY A 278 2.80 8.99 -19.72
C GLY A 278 4.28 9.32 -19.50
N GLN A 279 4.63 10.61 -19.40
CA GLN A 279 5.99 11.07 -19.13
C GLN A 279 6.26 11.21 -17.63
N ARG A 280 7.53 11.04 -17.28
CA ARG A 280 8.07 11.25 -15.94
C ARG A 280 7.92 12.73 -15.56
N PRO A 281 7.37 13.06 -14.38
CA PRO A 281 7.45 14.41 -13.85
C PRO A 281 8.89 14.75 -13.47
N TRP A 282 9.27 16.02 -13.63
CA TRP A 282 10.62 16.50 -13.33
C TRP A 282 11.04 16.33 -11.86
N TYR A 283 10.08 16.31 -10.93
CA TYR A 283 10.33 16.12 -9.50
C TYR A 283 10.47 14.65 -9.09
N SER A 284 10.03 13.68 -9.92
CA SER A 284 10.00 12.28 -9.49
C SER A 284 11.41 11.74 -9.29
N GLU A 285 11.65 11.13 -8.13
CA GLU A 285 12.87 10.40 -7.84
C GLU A 285 12.83 8.98 -8.41
N ALA A 286 14.00 8.47 -8.78
CA ALA A 286 14.16 7.11 -9.30
C ALA A 286 14.94 6.27 -8.30
N CYS A 287 14.45 5.08 -7.98
CA CYS A 287 15.18 4.11 -7.16
C CYS A 287 14.59 2.71 -7.31
N SER A 288 15.36 1.72 -6.88
CA SER A 288 14.95 0.32 -6.98
C SER A 288 13.90 -0.13 -5.94
N SER A 289 13.60 0.72 -4.95
CA SER A 289 12.60 0.42 -3.91
C SER A 289 11.16 0.73 -4.34
N THR A 290 10.96 1.63 -5.31
CA THR A 290 9.64 1.96 -5.87
C THR A 290 8.93 0.70 -6.39
N LEU A 291 7.71 0.46 -5.93
CA LEU A 291 6.95 -0.74 -6.32
C LEU A 291 6.02 -0.48 -7.50
N THR A 292 5.37 0.68 -7.53
CA THR A 292 4.37 1.03 -8.55
C THR A 292 4.32 2.53 -8.78
N THR A 293 3.50 2.95 -9.74
CA THR A 293 3.21 4.36 -10.03
C THR A 293 1.71 4.60 -10.12
N THR A 294 1.28 5.80 -9.75
CA THR A 294 -0.05 6.33 -10.09
C THR A 294 0.11 7.71 -10.74
N TYR A 295 -0.99 8.29 -11.21
CA TYR A 295 -0.94 9.62 -11.79
C TYR A 295 -0.64 10.69 -10.75
N SER A 296 0.02 11.74 -11.20
CA SER A 296 0.08 13.02 -10.52
C SER A 296 0.28 14.10 -11.58
N SER A 297 0.68 15.29 -11.16
CA SER A 297 0.93 16.42 -12.04
C SER A 297 2.06 17.28 -11.51
N SER A 298 2.47 18.25 -12.33
CA SER A 298 3.36 19.33 -11.94
C SER A 298 2.60 20.66 -11.95
N THR A 299 3.21 21.70 -11.35
CA THR A 299 2.64 23.07 -11.40
C THR A 299 2.47 23.62 -12.82
N ARG A 300 3.16 23.03 -13.82
CA ARG A 300 3.07 23.41 -15.25
C ARG A 300 2.16 22.50 -16.06
N SER A 301 1.59 21.46 -15.45
CA SER A 301 0.71 20.52 -16.15
C SER A 301 -0.64 21.17 -16.45
N GLU A 302 -1.17 20.90 -17.65
CA GLU A 302 -2.49 21.39 -18.09
C GLU A 302 -3.62 20.84 -17.22
N VAL A 303 -3.51 19.56 -16.86
CA VAL A 303 -4.38 18.87 -15.91
C VAL A 303 -3.59 18.53 -14.65
N GLN A 304 -4.24 18.67 -13.50
CA GLN A 304 -3.65 18.36 -12.20
C GLN A 304 -4.63 17.51 -11.37
N ILE A 305 -4.21 17.09 -10.19
CA ILE A 305 -5.05 16.30 -9.31
C ILE A 305 -6.18 17.16 -8.74
N VAL A 306 -7.37 16.57 -8.72
CA VAL A 306 -8.63 17.21 -8.35
C VAL A 306 -9.15 16.59 -7.05
N THR A 307 -9.26 17.40 -6.00
CA THR A 307 -9.58 16.92 -4.65
C THR A 307 -10.15 18.04 -3.78
N THR A 308 -10.45 17.73 -2.52
CA THR A 308 -10.82 18.68 -1.45
C THR A 308 -9.65 19.59 -1.10
N ASP A 309 -9.93 20.76 -0.53
CA ASP A 309 -8.91 21.74 -0.15
C ASP A 309 -9.33 22.48 1.12
N LEU A 310 -8.34 23.02 1.81
CA LEU A 310 -8.55 23.73 3.07
C LEU A 310 -9.55 24.89 2.90
N ARG A 311 -10.33 25.14 3.95
CA ARG A 311 -11.42 26.11 4.04
C ARG A 311 -12.67 25.67 3.27
N HIS A 312 -12.97 24.38 3.29
CA HIS A 312 -14.15 23.80 2.67
C HIS A 312 -14.22 24.02 1.15
N ARG A 313 -13.05 24.06 0.50
CA ARG A 313 -12.91 24.36 -0.93
C ARG A 313 -12.59 23.11 -1.72
N CYS A 314 -12.68 23.21 -3.05
CA CYS A 314 -12.16 22.20 -3.95
C CYS A 314 -10.91 22.76 -4.65
N THR A 315 -9.95 21.90 -4.99
CA THR A 315 -8.77 22.26 -5.76
C THR A 315 -8.59 21.37 -6.97
N ASN A 316 -8.12 21.95 -8.06
CA ASN A 316 -7.65 21.26 -9.26
C ASN A 316 -6.18 21.58 -9.49
N LYS A 317 -5.44 21.81 -8.40
CA LYS A 317 -4.04 22.23 -8.37
C LYS A 317 -3.22 21.47 -7.31
N HIS A 318 -3.51 20.18 -7.14
CA HIS A 318 -2.68 19.30 -6.31
C HIS A 318 -1.69 18.51 -7.19
N ALA A 319 -0.47 18.31 -6.73
CA ALA A 319 0.68 17.90 -7.52
C ALA A 319 1.79 17.31 -6.62
N GLY A 320 2.81 16.69 -7.24
CA GLY A 320 3.91 16.03 -6.54
C GLY A 320 3.66 14.53 -6.33
N THR A 321 4.70 13.78 -5.95
CA THR A 321 4.55 12.35 -5.57
C THR A 321 3.61 12.17 -4.39
N SER A 322 3.44 13.21 -3.59
CA SER A 322 2.50 13.26 -2.48
C SER A 322 1.03 13.11 -2.87
N ALA A 323 0.66 13.40 -4.13
CA ALA A 323 -0.68 13.12 -4.67
C ALA A 323 -0.78 11.69 -5.26
N SER A 324 0.34 11.04 -5.58
CA SER A 324 0.31 9.67 -6.10
C SER A 324 0.05 8.62 -5.01
N ALA A 325 0.65 8.79 -3.83
CA ALA A 325 0.49 7.84 -2.72
C ALA A 325 -0.96 7.72 -2.21
N PRO A 326 -1.73 8.81 -2.00
CA PRO A 326 -3.15 8.73 -1.63
C PRO A 326 -4.01 8.01 -2.66
N LEU A 327 -3.76 8.22 -3.97
CA LEU A 327 -4.48 7.47 -5.00
C LEU A 327 -4.21 5.97 -4.88
N ALA A 328 -2.95 5.56 -4.72
CA ALA A 328 -2.62 4.16 -4.50
C ALA A 328 -3.24 3.60 -3.20
N ALA A 329 -3.27 4.37 -2.12
CA ALA A 329 -3.91 3.99 -0.86
C ALA A 329 -5.43 3.75 -1.04
N GLY A 330 -6.11 4.61 -1.80
CA GLY A 330 -7.51 4.40 -2.18
C GLY A 330 -7.71 3.12 -3.00
N MET A 331 -6.84 2.85 -3.97
CA MET A 331 -6.92 1.62 -4.78
C MET A 331 -6.68 0.35 -3.95
N VAL A 332 -5.74 0.41 -3.00
CA VAL A 332 -5.52 -0.68 -2.02
C VAL A 332 -6.74 -0.87 -1.12
N ALA A 333 -7.45 0.19 -0.75
CA ALA A 333 -8.69 0.07 0.02
C ALA A 333 -9.78 -0.69 -0.75
N LEU A 334 -9.90 -0.47 -2.07
CA LEU A 334 -10.81 -1.27 -2.91
C LEU A 334 -10.42 -2.76 -2.91
N ALA A 335 -9.11 -3.05 -2.92
CA ALA A 335 -8.60 -4.41 -2.85
C ALA A 335 -8.87 -5.09 -1.50
N LEU A 336 -8.73 -4.35 -0.39
CA LEU A 336 -9.02 -4.84 0.96
C LEU A 336 -10.52 -5.07 1.19
N GLU A 337 -11.40 -4.25 0.62
CA GLU A 337 -12.84 -4.54 0.64
C GLU A 337 -13.12 -5.87 -0.10
N ALA A 338 -12.46 -6.09 -1.24
CA ALA A 338 -12.60 -7.30 -2.02
C ALA A 338 -12.08 -8.55 -1.30
N ASN A 339 -11.02 -8.41 -0.50
CA ASN A 339 -10.47 -9.47 0.33
C ASN A 339 -9.86 -8.90 1.63
N PRO A 340 -10.63 -8.88 2.74
CA PRO A 340 -10.15 -8.33 4.01
C PRO A 340 -9.01 -9.13 4.65
N ALA A 341 -8.78 -10.37 4.20
CA ALA A 341 -7.76 -11.28 4.72
C ALA A 341 -6.37 -11.07 4.10
N LEU A 342 -6.20 -10.12 3.19
CA LEU A 342 -4.91 -9.79 2.61
C LEU A 342 -3.95 -9.24 3.68
N SER A 343 -2.79 -9.85 3.82
CA SER A 343 -1.67 -9.32 4.60
C SER A 343 -0.98 -8.15 3.89
N TRP A 344 -0.13 -7.42 4.61
CA TRP A 344 0.68 -6.34 4.04
C TRP A 344 1.54 -6.81 2.85
N ARG A 345 2.07 -8.05 2.91
CA ARG A 345 2.83 -8.67 1.81
C ARG A 345 1.94 -9.09 0.65
N ASP A 346 0.75 -9.61 0.92
CA ASP A 346 -0.19 -9.95 -0.15
C ASP A 346 -0.53 -8.74 -1.00
N VAL A 347 -0.74 -7.58 -0.36
CA VAL A 347 -0.98 -6.32 -1.08
C VAL A 347 0.20 -5.96 -1.99
N GLN A 348 1.45 -6.06 -1.51
CA GLN A 348 2.62 -5.80 -2.36
C GLN A 348 2.71 -6.79 -3.54
N HIS A 349 2.48 -8.09 -3.30
CA HIS A 349 2.43 -9.09 -4.38
C HIS A 349 1.36 -8.79 -5.43
N LEU A 350 0.19 -8.33 -4.99
CA LEU A 350 -0.91 -7.96 -5.88
C LEU A 350 -0.58 -6.71 -6.67
N VAL A 351 0.02 -5.69 -6.05
CA VAL A 351 0.47 -4.46 -6.73
C VAL A 351 1.47 -4.79 -7.84
N VAL A 352 2.51 -5.59 -7.56
CA VAL A 352 3.48 -6.04 -8.58
C VAL A 352 2.80 -6.68 -9.80
N ARG A 353 1.67 -7.38 -9.60
CA ARG A 353 0.93 -8.10 -10.65
C ARG A 353 -0.16 -7.25 -11.32
N ALA A 354 -0.66 -6.23 -10.63
CA ALA A 354 -1.70 -5.34 -11.11
C ALA A 354 -1.13 -4.12 -11.86
N SER A 355 0.15 -3.80 -11.66
CA SER A 355 0.80 -2.68 -12.35
C SER A 355 1.09 -2.97 -13.82
N LYS A 356 0.90 -1.96 -14.67
CA LYS A 356 1.01 -2.03 -16.12
C LYS A 356 2.08 -1.05 -16.64
N PRO A 357 3.14 -1.53 -17.30
CA PRO A 357 4.13 -0.66 -17.95
C PRO A 357 3.58 0.10 -19.17
N ALA A 358 2.56 -0.46 -19.82
CA ALA A 358 2.14 -0.08 -21.17
C ALA A 358 1.55 1.33 -21.19
N HIS A 359 2.25 2.29 -21.85
CA HIS A 359 2.02 3.75 -22.01
C HIS A 359 3.05 4.64 -21.28
N LEU A 360 3.79 4.09 -20.33
CA LEU A 360 4.78 4.82 -19.55
C LEU A 360 6.12 4.95 -20.28
N GLN A 361 6.61 6.17 -20.42
CA GLN A 361 7.85 6.49 -21.12
C GLN A 361 9.00 6.55 -20.12
N ALA A 362 9.89 5.56 -20.20
CA ALA A 362 11.19 5.55 -19.51
C ALA A 362 12.22 4.81 -20.35
N GLU A 363 13.45 5.29 -20.30
CA GLU A 363 14.62 4.72 -20.96
C GLU A 363 15.17 3.47 -20.26
N ASP A 364 14.82 3.28 -18.98
CA ASP A 364 15.41 2.26 -18.11
C ASP A 364 14.54 1.01 -17.91
N TRP A 365 13.45 0.86 -18.69
CA TRP A 365 12.63 -0.35 -18.67
C TRP A 365 13.48 -1.59 -18.96
N ALA A 366 13.60 -2.46 -17.97
CA ALA A 366 14.29 -3.75 -18.07
C ALA A 366 13.31 -4.90 -17.81
N VAL A 367 13.58 -6.08 -18.39
CA VAL A 367 12.83 -7.30 -18.09
C VAL A 367 13.60 -8.09 -17.04
N ASN A 368 12.96 -8.42 -15.93
CA ASN A 368 13.56 -9.19 -14.86
C ASN A 368 13.56 -10.71 -15.17
N GLY A 369 14.14 -11.52 -14.28
CA GLY A 369 14.39 -12.95 -14.50
C GLY A 369 13.13 -13.79 -14.68
N VAL A 370 11.96 -13.29 -14.26
CA VAL A 370 10.66 -13.94 -14.41
C VAL A 370 9.79 -13.32 -15.51
N GLY A 371 10.37 -12.43 -16.33
CA GLY A 371 9.72 -11.88 -17.52
C GLY A 371 8.88 -10.63 -17.28
N ARG A 372 8.98 -9.95 -16.12
CA ARG A 372 8.26 -8.70 -15.85
C ARG A 372 9.10 -7.49 -16.22
N LYS A 373 8.48 -6.48 -16.82
CA LYS A 373 9.12 -5.18 -17.01
C LYS A 373 9.13 -4.40 -15.71
N VAL A 374 10.28 -3.81 -15.38
CA VAL A 374 10.49 -2.97 -14.20
C VAL A 374 11.35 -1.76 -14.57
N SER A 375 11.09 -0.62 -13.94
CA SER A 375 11.80 0.66 -14.10
C SER A 375 12.07 1.25 -12.73
N HIS A 376 13.21 1.92 -12.53
CA HIS A 376 13.50 2.65 -11.29
C HIS A 376 12.63 3.91 -11.14
N HIS A 377 12.08 4.43 -12.25
CA HIS A 377 11.12 5.53 -12.24
C HIS A 377 9.70 5.07 -11.90
N TYR A 378 9.30 3.90 -12.40
CA TYR A 378 7.89 3.49 -12.35
C TYR A 378 7.60 2.21 -11.55
N GLY A 379 8.61 1.57 -10.98
CA GLY A 379 8.49 0.23 -10.43
C GLY A 379 7.95 -0.74 -11.50
N TYR A 380 6.89 -1.47 -11.17
CA TYR A 380 6.21 -2.39 -12.09
C TYR A 380 5.20 -1.69 -13.04
N GLY A 381 5.06 -0.36 -12.95
CA GLY A 381 4.24 0.45 -13.85
C GLY A 381 3.02 1.07 -13.18
N LEU A 382 2.06 1.49 -13.99
CA LEU A 382 0.85 2.18 -13.53
C LEU A 382 -0.10 1.18 -12.86
N LEU A 383 -0.50 1.45 -11.63
CA LEU A 383 -1.43 0.60 -10.91
C LEU A 383 -2.81 0.59 -11.60
N ASP A 384 -3.42 -0.59 -11.69
CA ASP A 384 -4.77 -0.77 -12.26
C ASP A 384 -5.72 -1.26 -11.16
N ALA A 385 -6.69 -0.41 -10.75
CA ALA A 385 -7.61 -0.72 -9.66
C ALA A 385 -8.53 -1.90 -9.98
N GLY A 386 -9.01 -1.96 -11.23
CA GLY A 386 -9.91 -3.03 -11.68
C GLY A 386 -9.25 -4.40 -11.65
N LEU A 387 -7.98 -4.48 -12.08
CA LEU A 387 -7.15 -5.69 -12.04
C LEU A 387 -6.72 -6.02 -10.61
N LEU A 388 -6.33 -5.02 -9.82
CA LEU A 388 -5.95 -5.21 -8.42
C LEU A 388 -7.07 -5.89 -7.63
N VAL A 389 -8.31 -5.41 -7.78
CA VAL A 389 -9.51 -6.01 -7.17
C VAL A 389 -9.78 -7.43 -7.68
N GLU A 390 -9.61 -7.69 -8.98
CA GLU A 390 -9.78 -9.04 -9.54
C GLU A 390 -8.80 -10.03 -8.94
N LEU A 391 -7.51 -9.65 -8.88
CA LEU A 391 -6.47 -10.48 -8.30
C LEU A 391 -6.72 -10.69 -6.79
N ALA A 392 -7.14 -9.65 -6.06
CA ALA A 392 -7.44 -9.73 -4.63
C ALA A 392 -8.51 -10.78 -4.31
N LYS A 393 -9.59 -10.85 -5.10
CA LYS A 393 -10.67 -11.84 -4.93
C LYS A 393 -10.20 -13.28 -5.10
N ALA A 394 -9.25 -13.50 -6.00
CA ALA A 394 -8.71 -14.82 -6.31
C ALA A 394 -7.49 -15.19 -5.44
N TRP A 395 -6.97 -14.25 -4.62
CA TRP A 395 -5.74 -14.45 -3.88
C TRP A 395 -5.92 -15.36 -2.67
N THR A 396 -5.15 -16.43 -2.63
CA THR A 396 -5.20 -17.44 -1.54
C THR A 396 -4.29 -17.12 -0.36
N GLY A 397 -3.61 -15.97 -0.37
CA GLY A 397 -2.62 -15.58 0.63
C GLY A 397 -1.22 -16.12 0.35
N THR A 398 -0.23 -15.35 0.76
CA THR A 398 1.20 -15.73 0.73
C THR A 398 1.56 -16.54 1.96
N ARG A 399 2.62 -17.32 1.84
CA ARG A 399 3.17 -18.06 2.98
C ARG A 399 3.97 -17.13 3.90
N PRO A 400 4.28 -17.55 5.14
CA PRO A 400 5.09 -16.77 6.04
C PRO A 400 6.43 -16.35 5.41
N GLN A 401 6.82 -15.11 5.68
CA GLN A 401 8.07 -14.56 5.20
C GLN A 401 9.27 -15.32 5.79
N ARG A 402 10.30 -15.51 4.98
CA ARG A 402 11.59 -16.07 5.30
C ARG A 402 12.65 -15.01 5.02
N ARG A 403 13.71 -15.04 5.83
CA ARG A 403 14.89 -14.21 5.66
C ARG A 403 16.13 -15.08 5.57
N CYS A 404 16.94 -14.83 4.55
CA CYS A 404 18.24 -15.41 4.33
C CYS A 404 19.24 -14.25 4.28
N SER A 405 20.30 -14.29 5.08
CA SER A 405 21.31 -13.23 5.08
C SER A 405 22.69 -13.84 4.84
N VAL A 406 23.40 -13.30 3.85
CA VAL A 406 24.73 -13.76 3.45
C VAL A 406 25.72 -12.64 3.70
N ARG A 407 26.79 -12.95 4.44
CA ARG A 407 27.92 -12.04 4.63
C ARG A 407 28.95 -12.26 3.53
N ALA A 408 29.37 -11.17 2.89
CA ALA A 408 30.42 -11.19 1.90
C ALA A 408 31.59 -10.27 2.31
N LEU A 409 32.80 -10.75 2.06
CA LEU A 409 34.06 -10.05 2.38
C LEU A 409 34.76 -9.48 1.12
N ARG A 410 34.25 -9.75 -0.09
CA ARG A 410 34.81 -9.29 -1.37
C ARG A 410 33.70 -8.71 -2.26
N LEU A 411 34.04 -7.70 -3.08
CA LEU A 411 33.11 -6.98 -3.97
C LEU A 411 32.35 -7.89 -4.94
N THR A 412 32.99 -8.97 -5.40
CA THR A 412 32.34 -10.00 -6.22
C THR A 412 31.78 -11.09 -5.30
N VAL A 413 30.45 -11.12 -5.16
CA VAL A 413 29.76 -12.07 -4.29
C VAL A 413 29.24 -13.23 -5.14
N SER A 414 30.09 -14.20 -5.47
CA SER A 414 29.58 -15.55 -5.70
C SER A 414 29.11 -16.13 -4.36
N ALA A 415 28.00 -15.59 -3.85
CA ALA A 415 27.27 -16.21 -2.76
C ALA A 415 26.65 -17.47 -3.34
N ASP A 416 27.36 -18.57 -3.20
CA ASP A 416 26.68 -19.84 -3.21
C ASP A 416 25.65 -19.78 -2.07
N THR A 417 24.38 -19.65 -2.44
CA THR A 417 23.23 -19.68 -1.53
C THR A 417 23.12 -20.98 -0.72
N SER A 418 24.12 -21.87 -0.80
CA SER A 418 24.36 -22.99 0.09
C SER A 418 24.23 -22.64 1.58
N SER A 419 24.51 -21.41 2.00
CA SER A 419 24.25 -20.91 3.38
C SER A 419 22.75 -20.89 3.77
N CYS A 420 21.87 -20.92 2.76
CA CYS A 420 20.41 -20.95 2.86
C CYS A 420 19.81 -22.24 2.29
N SER A 421 20.62 -23.28 2.07
CA SER A 421 20.22 -24.58 1.50
C SER A 421 19.46 -25.50 2.47
N GLY A 422 19.47 -25.22 3.78
CA GLY A 422 18.66 -25.97 4.75
C GLY A 422 17.17 -25.84 4.45
N ARG A 423 16.38 -26.92 4.59
CA ARG A 423 14.92 -26.95 4.27
C ARG A 423 14.13 -25.78 4.89
N THR A 424 14.55 -25.29 6.06
CA THR A 424 13.92 -24.18 6.80
C THR A 424 14.32 -22.77 6.34
N LYS A 425 15.49 -22.61 5.68
CA LYS A 425 16.01 -21.30 5.22
C LYS A 425 15.97 -21.11 3.71
N ARG A 426 15.59 -22.14 2.94
CA ARG A 426 15.50 -22.05 1.48
C ARG A 426 14.42 -21.07 1.05
N ILE A 427 14.83 -20.14 0.20
CA ILE A 427 13.99 -19.19 -0.54
C ILE A 427 13.85 -19.71 -1.97
N ARG A 428 12.64 -19.65 -2.54
CA ARG A 428 12.38 -20.08 -3.93
C ARG A 428 11.89 -18.96 -4.84
N SER A 429 11.36 -17.88 -4.27
CA SER A 429 10.67 -16.81 -4.99
C SER A 429 10.87 -15.53 -4.21
N LEU A 430 11.78 -14.67 -4.67
CA LEU A 430 12.14 -13.44 -3.95
C LEU A 430 10.96 -12.46 -3.81
N GLU A 431 11.03 -11.65 -2.77
CA GLU A 431 10.21 -10.45 -2.56
C GLU A 431 11.14 -9.25 -2.61
N HIS A 432 11.70 -8.87 -1.46
CA HIS A 432 12.68 -7.79 -1.34
C HIS A 432 14.11 -8.34 -1.29
N VAL A 433 15.04 -7.59 -1.88
CA VAL A 433 16.48 -7.81 -1.74
C VAL A 433 17.11 -6.57 -1.12
N GLN A 434 17.88 -6.77 -0.05
CA GLN A 434 18.55 -5.69 0.68
C GLN A 434 20.06 -5.86 0.64
N VAL A 435 20.78 -4.76 0.42
CA VAL A 435 22.24 -4.68 0.49
C VAL A 435 22.62 -3.69 1.59
N GLN A 436 23.04 -4.23 2.73
CA GLN A 436 23.52 -3.45 3.86
C GLN A 436 25.04 -3.26 3.74
N LEU A 437 25.48 -2.02 3.72
CA LEU A 437 26.88 -1.67 3.49
C LEU A 437 27.39 -0.54 4.40
N SER A 438 28.65 -0.68 4.77
CA SER A 438 29.44 0.33 5.46
C SER A 438 30.68 0.64 4.63
N LEU A 439 30.70 1.83 4.04
CA LEU A 439 31.69 2.27 3.05
C LEU A 439 32.11 3.69 3.39
N SER A 440 33.43 3.92 3.53
CA SER A 440 33.97 5.28 3.60
C SER A 440 34.38 5.72 2.19
N TYR A 441 34.04 6.95 1.81
CA TYR A 441 34.33 7.48 0.49
C TYR A 441 34.49 9.01 0.51
N SER A 442 35.45 9.53 -0.24
CA SER A 442 35.80 10.96 -0.24
C SER A 442 34.72 11.87 -0.80
N ARG A 443 33.84 11.35 -1.67
CA ARG A 443 32.69 12.09 -2.21
C ARG A 443 31.55 11.14 -2.52
N ARG A 444 30.62 10.96 -1.58
CA ARG A 444 29.56 9.95 -1.64
C ARG A 444 28.70 10.01 -2.89
N GLY A 445 28.39 11.22 -3.38
CA GLY A 445 27.56 11.43 -4.57
C GLY A 445 28.14 10.93 -5.89
N ASP A 446 29.42 10.58 -5.94
CA ASP A 446 30.07 10.01 -7.14
C ASP A 446 29.97 8.50 -7.23
N LEU A 447 29.46 7.85 -6.19
CA LEU A 447 29.30 6.41 -6.16
C LEU A 447 28.03 5.99 -6.88
N VAL A 448 28.18 5.00 -7.75
CA VAL A 448 27.08 4.23 -8.30
C VAL A 448 27.18 2.81 -7.76
N LEU A 449 26.05 2.30 -7.24
CA LEU A 449 25.94 0.91 -6.81
C LEU A 449 24.88 0.21 -7.65
N ALA A 450 25.19 -0.99 -8.14
CA ALA A 450 24.23 -1.83 -8.84
C ALA A 450 24.39 -3.29 -8.41
N LEU A 451 23.27 -4.01 -8.33
CA LEU A 451 23.22 -5.42 -7.98
C LEU A 451 22.68 -6.22 -9.16
N THR A 452 23.36 -7.30 -9.52
CA THR A 452 22.91 -8.25 -10.56
C THR A 452 22.55 -9.59 -9.93
N SER A 453 21.36 -10.10 -10.24
CA SER A 453 20.87 -11.41 -9.76
C SER A 453 21.39 -12.58 -10.60
N PRO A 454 21.30 -13.83 -10.11
CA PRO A 454 21.67 -15.02 -10.86
C PRO A 454 20.86 -15.21 -12.16
N MET A 455 19.65 -14.65 -12.21
CA MET A 455 18.78 -14.70 -13.39
C MET A 455 19.08 -13.57 -14.39
N GLY A 456 20.09 -12.73 -14.14
CA GLY A 456 20.59 -11.71 -15.06
C GLY A 456 19.96 -10.32 -14.90
N THR A 457 19.01 -10.14 -13.98
CA THR A 457 18.42 -8.83 -13.69
C THR A 457 19.46 -7.93 -13.04
N THR A 458 19.60 -6.69 -13.49
CA THR A 458 20.46 -5.69 -12.84
C THR A 458 19.61 -4.55 -12.31
N SER A 459 19.82 -4.17 -11.05
CA SER A 459 19.11 -3.10 -10.36
C SER A 459 20.10 -2.09 -9.79
N THR A 460 19.96 -0.83 -10.19
CA THR A 460 20.78 0.27 -9.69
C THR A 460 20.25 0.69 -8.33
N LEU A 461 21.07 0.49 -7.30
CA LEU A 461 20.76 0.78 -5.91
C LEU A 461 20.97 2.26 -5.57
N VAL A 462 21.95 2.92 -6.19
CA VAL A 462 22.09 4.37 -6.09
C VAL A 462 22.77 4.89 -7.34
N THR A 463 22.28 6.04 -7.81
CA THR A 463 22.81 6.77 -8.95
C THR A 463 23.77 7.87 -8.50
N VAL A 464 24.44 8.50 -9.46
CA VAL A 464 25.21 9.73 -9.19
C VAL A 464 24.27 10.79 -8.61
N ARG A 465 24.67 11.40 -7.49
CA ARG A 465 24.00 12.52 -6.85
C ARG A 465 24.95 13.71 -6.80
N PRO A 466 24.97 14.58 -7.83
CA PRO A 466 26.00 15.61 -7.99
C PRO A 466 26.09 16.60 -6.83
N TYR A 467 25.03 16.78 -6.05
CA TYR A 467 25.03 17.69 -4.90
C TYR A 467 25.50 17.04 -3.58
N ASP A 468 25.60 15.71 -3.52
CA ASP A 468 26.09 14.98 -2.36
C ASP A 468 27.63 14.99 -2.30
N THR A 469 28.18 16.02 -1.65
CA THR A 469 29.62 16.17 -1.42
C THR A 469 30.10 15.52 -0.12
N SER A 470 29.27 14.70 0.54
CA SER A 470 29.57 14.12 1.84
C SER A 470 30.78 13.20 1.81
N GLN A 471 31.67 13.35 2.80
CA GLN A 471 32.82 12.46 3.03
C GLN A 471 32.50 11.32 4.01
N GLN A 472 31.26 11.25 4.51
CA GLN A 472 30.89 10.26 5.52
C GLN A 472 30.69 8.86 4.93
N GLY A 473 30.56 8.78 3.60
CA GLY A 473 30.14 7.56 2.91
C GLY A 473 28.79 7.04 3.41
N TYR A 474 28.65 5.72 3.41
CA TYR A 474 27.47 5.03 3.92
C TYR A 474 27.85 4.29 5.20
N LYS A 475 27.08 4.51 6.27
CA LYS A 475 27.31 3.88 7.58
C LYS A 475 26.15 2.95 7.88
N ASP A 476 26.40 1.66 7.78
CA ASP A 476 25.39 0.61 7.98
C ASP A 476 24.08 0.84 7.19
N TRP A 477 24.21 1.45 6.01
CA TRP A 477 23.06 1.82 5.20
C TRP A 477 22.56 0.62 4.41
N THR A 478 21.25 0.43 4.39
CA THR A 478 20.63 -0.70 3.69
C THR A 478 19.92 -0.19 2.45
N PHE A 479 20.44 -0.51 1.26
CA PHE A 479 19.73 -0.30 0.00
C PHE A 479 18.74 -1.42 -0.26
N MET A 480 17.58 -1.15 -0.85
CA MET A 480 16.54 -2.14 -1.15
C MET A 480 16.19 -2.14 -2.65
N SER A 481 15.91 -3.33 -3.18
CA SER A 481 15.38 -3.49 -4.54
C SER A 481 14.19 -4.44 -4.56
N THR A 482 13.15 -4.03 -5.30
CA THR A 482 11.98 -4.84 -5.63
C THR A 482 12.08 -5.46 -7.03
N HIS A 483 13.14 -5.17 -7.80
CA HIS A 483 13.23 -5.54 -9.22
C HIS A 483 13.38 -7.06 -9.44
N PHE A 484 13.82 -7.78 -8.40
CA PHE A 484 14.05 -9.22 -8.41
C PHE A 484 12.82 -10.03 -7.97
N TRP A 485 11.63 -9.42 -7.88
CA TRP A 485 10.45 -10.07 -7.34
C TRP A 485 10.07 -11.33 -8.12
N ASP A 486 9.81 -12.40 -7.37
CA ASP A 486 9.60 -13.79 -7.77
C ASP A 486 10.79 -14.54 -8.40
N GLU A 487 11.98 -13.94 -8.49
CA GLU A 487 13.17 -14.65 -8.99
C GLU A 487 13.64 -15.77 -8.04
N ASP A 488 14.26 -16.81 -8.60
CA ASP A 488 15.02 -17.78 -7.82
C ASP A 488 16.37 -17.17 -7.45
N PRO A 489 16.69 -16.98 -6.15
CA PRO A 489 17.95 -16.37 -5.75
C PRO A 489 19.18 -17.27 -5.90
N ASN A 490 19.02 -18.54 -6.29
CA ASN A 490 20.13 -19.49 -6.33
C ASN A 490 21.11 -19.15 -7.46
N GLY A 491 22.36 -18.91 -7.08
CA GLY A 491 23.48 -18.67 -8.00
C GLY A 491 24.26 -17.42 -7.60
N THR A 492 25.02 -16.87 -8.54
CA THR A 492 25.96 -15.77 -8.29
C THR A 492 25.26 -14.41 -8.29
N TRP A 493 25.53 -13.60 -7.26
CA TRP A 493 25.07 -12.22 -7.13
C TRP A 493 26.22 -11.24 -7.32
N THR A 494 26.13 -10.33 -8.29
CA THR A 494 27.25 -9.40 -8.55
C THR A 494 26.91 -8.02 -8.01
N LEU A 495 27.65 -7.53 -7.01
CA LEU A 495 27.58 -6.14 -6.57
C LEU A 495 28.65 -5.33 -7.31
N LEU A 496 28.23 -4.34 -8.08
CA LEU A 496 29.07 -3.35 -8.71
C LEU A 496 29.12 -2.10 -7.83
N LEU A 497 30.33 -1.62 -7.57
CA LEU A 497 30.60 -0.32 -6.97
C LEU A 497 31.50 0.46 -7.95
N GLU A 498 30.99 1.57 -8.48
CA GLU A 498 31.68 2.35 -9.50
C GLU A 498 31.83 3.81 -9.06
N ASN A 499 33.02 4.39 -9.31
CA ASN A 499 33.26 5.81 -9.20
C ASN A 499 32.93 6.47 -10.55
N LYS A 500 31.93 7.36 -10.58
CA LYS A 500 31.57 8.16 -11.76
C LYS A 500 32.03 9.61 -11.67
N GLY A 501 32.72 9.97 -10.60
CA GLY A 501 33.25 11.32 -10.37
C GLY A 501 34.74 11.43 -10.67
N ASP A 502 35.41 12.24 -9.86
CA ASP A 502 36.84 12.46 -9.97
C ASP A 502 37.63 11.15 -9.75
N ALA A 503 38.60 10.87 -10.61
CA ALA A 503 39.50 9.72 -10.50
C ALA A 503 40.31 9.72 -9.20
N TYR A 504 40.51 10.88 -8.57
CA TYR A 504 41.17 11.02 -7.27
C TYR A 504 40.25 10.73 -6.08
N ASN A 505 38.97 10.42 -6.30
CA ASN A 505 38.11 9.98 -5.21
C ASN A 505 38.65 8.68 -4.61
N THR A 506 38.79 8.68 -3.28
CA THR A 506 39.35 7.55 -2.54
C THR A 506 38.32 7.02 -1.56
N GLY A 507 38.37 5.72 -1.33
CA GLY A 507 37.55 5.07 -0.34
C GLY A 507 37.59 3.56 -0.46
N GLY A 508 36.90 2.92 0.45
CA GLY A 508 36.86 1.47 0.55
C GLY A 508 35.94 1.02 1.68
N PRO A 509 35.60 -0.28 1.71
CA PRO A 509 34.90 -0.87 2.86
C PRO A 509 35.64 -0.53 4.15
N GLN A 510 34.92 -0.15 5.20
CA GLN A 510 35.56 0.19 6.47
C GLN A 510 36.36 -1.02 7.00
N GLY A 511 37.69 -0.88 7.08
CA GLY A 511 38.62 -1.94 7.48
C GLY A 511 39.45 -2.58 6.36
N MET A 512 39.34 -2.11 5.11
CA MET A 512 40.25 -2.45 4.01
C MET A 512 41.12 -1.25 3.61
N ASN A 513 42.37 -1.52 3.21
CA ASN A 513 43.24 -0.52 2.57
C ASN A 513 42.55 0.11 1.35
N PRO A 514 42.84 1.38 1.02
CA PRO A 514 42.22 2.08 -0.09
C PRO A 514 42.31 1.29 -1.39
N ILE A 515 41.20 1.24 -2.14
CA ILE A 515 41.19 0.68 -3.49
C ILE A 515 41.95 1.68 -4.39
N HIS A 516 43.24 1.47 -4.57
CA HIS A 516 43.97 2.08 -5.69
C HIS A 516 43.54 1.35 -6.97
N GLN A 517 42.87 2.05 -7.90
CA GLN A 517 42.71 1.51 -9.25
C GLN A 517 44.11 1.36 -9.88
N CYS A 518 44.40 0.16 -10.36
CA CYS A 518 45.56 -0.12 -11.19
C CYS A 518 45.50 0.75 -12.46
N HIS A 519 46.55 1.52 -12.70
CA HIS A 519 46.74 2.23 -13.96
C HIS A 519 46.85 1.22 -15.13
N PRO A 520 46.34 1.56 -16.33
CA PRO A 520 46.60 0.78 -17.52
C PRO A 520 48.06 1.01 -17.94
N VAL A 521 48.93 0.04 -17.67
CA VAL A 521 50.25 -0.02 -18.30
C VAL A 521 50.15 -1.05 -19.44
N PRO A 522 50.43 -0.69 -20.71
CA PRO A 522 50.53 -1.67 -21.77
C PRO A 522 51.81 -2.48 -21.55
N HIS A 523 51.68 -3.81 -21.67
CA HIS A 523 52.70 -4.85 -21.45
C HIS A 523 52.82 -5.36 -20.01
N CYS A 524 52.04 -6.39 -19.70
CA CYS A 524 52.49 -7.53 -18.88
C CYS A 524 51.63 -8.77 -19.20
N SER A 525 52.32 -9.86 -19.59
CA SER A 525 51.78 -11.21 -19.73
C SER A 525 51.17 -11.72 -18.42
N PRO A 526 50.25 -12.70 -18.44
CA PRO A 526 49.52 -13.11 -17.24
C PRO A 526 50.44 -13.75 -16.20
N PRO A 527 50.30 -13.44 -14.90
CA PRO A 527 51.00 -14.19 -13.87
C PRO A 527 50.26 -15.51 -13.60
N LEU A 528 50.93 -16.61 -13.91
CA LEU A 528 50.80 -17.87 -13.18
C LEU A 528 51.29 -17.61 -11.75
N VAL A 529 50.44 -17.77 -10.73
CA VAL A 529 50.93 -17.89 -9.35
C VAL A 529 50.20 -19.00 -8.60
N SER A 530 51.07 -19.79 -8.00
CA SER A 530 50.96 -20.99 -7.20
C SER A 530 50.04 -20.87 -5.98
N THR A 531 49.36 -21.99 -5.72
CA THR A 531 48.74 -22.34 -4.45
C THR A 531 49.80 -22.46 -3.35
N TRP A 532 49.69 -21.68 -2.29
CA TRP A 532 50.33 -21.97 -1.02
C TRP A 532 49.26 -22.45 -0.03
N LEU A 533 49.34 -23.73 0.30
CA LEU A 533 48.67 -24.35 1.45
C LEU A 533 49.47 -23.98 2.70
N ALA A 534 48.84 -23.30 3.65
CA ALA A 534 49.33 -23.22 5.02
C ALA A 534 48.25 -23.78 5.95
N SER A 535 48.47 -25.02 6.35
CA SER A 535 47.81 -25.69 7.46
C SER A 535 48.32 -25.16 8.79
N SER A 536 47.43 -24.85 9.73
CA SER A 536 47.66 -25.19 11.13
C SER A 536 46.35 -25.19 11.92
N SER A 537 46.09 -26.33 12.55
CA SER A 537 45.18 -26.49 13.69
C SER A 537 46.05 -26.66 14.96
N PRO A 538 45.46 -26.87 16.15
CA PRO A 538 45.14 -25.87 17.17
C PRO A 538 46.05 -25.98 18.41
N CYS A 539 46.00 -24.99 19.31
CA CYS A 539 46.53 -25.15 20.67
C CYS A 539 45.55 -24.64 21.73
N SER A 540 45.43 -25.43 22.78
CA SER A 540 44.51 -25.40 23.91
C SER A 540 45.08 -24.68 25.14
N LEU A 541 44.16 -24.09 25.91
CA LEU A 541 44.13 -23.83 27.37
C LEU A 541 45.42 -23.43 28.11
N LEU A 542 45.37 -22.26 28.77
CA LEU A 542 45.89 -22.07 30.13
C LEU A 542 45.06 -20.99 30.85
N ASP A 543 44.64 -21.36 32.05
CA ASP A 543 43.86 -20.61 33.02
C ASP A 543 44.83 -19.96 34.03
N THR A 544 44.72 -18.65 34.24
CA THR A 544 45.16 -17.97 35.48
C THR A 544 44.30 -16.73 35.68
N GLY A 545 43.49 -16.74 36.75
CA GLY A 545 42.59 -15.66 37.10
C GLY A 545 43.27 -14.38 37.60
N SER A 546 42.62 -13.26 37.33
CA SER A 546 42.45 -12.14 38.27
C SER A 546 41.36 -11.23 37.72
N GLY A 547 40.43 -10.84 38.59
CA GLY A 547 39.19 -10.15 38.23
C GLY A 547 39.44 -8.75 37.67
N GLN A 548 38.88 -8.51 36.49
CA GLN A 548 38.37 -7.21 36.05
C GLN A 548 37.40 -7.50 34.90
N SER A 549 36.15 -7.10 35.06
CA SER A 549 35.10 -7.21 34.03
C SER A 549 35.52 -6.45 32.77
N PRO A 550 35.67 -7.11 31.61
CA PRO A 550 35.71 -6.38 30.35
C PRO A 550 34.26 -6.17 29.91
N LEU A 551 33.86 -4.90 29.81
CA LEU A 551 32.83 -4.50 28.87
C LEU A 551 33.24 -5.01 27.49
N CYS A 552 32.68 -6.16 27.08
CA CYS A 552 32.76 -6.61 25.70
C CYS A 552 31.96 -5.65 24.83
N ARG A 553 32.61 -4.55 24.39
CA ARG A 553 32.25 -3.91 23.13
C ARG A 553 32.54 -4.93 22.04
N ALA A 554 31.51 -5.60 21.55
CA ALA A 554 31.58 -6.36 20.32
C ALA A 554 31.89 -5.39 19.18
N THR A 555 33.17 -5.28 18.81
CA THR A 555 33.57 -4.76 17.51
C THR A 555 33.17 -5.80 16.48
N TYR A 556 32.02 -5.59 15.84
CA TYR A 556 31.59 -6.41 14.72
C TYR A 556 32.60 -6.25 13.57
N PRO A 557 33.20 -7.34 13.04
CA PRO A 557 33.96 -7.23 11.81
C PRO A 557 33.00 -6.80 10.69
N HIS A 558 33.27 -5.62 10.13
CA HIS A 558 32.46 -4.98 9.09
C HIS A 558 32.37 -5.90 7.87
N SER A 559 31.14 -6.20 7.45
CA SER A 559 30.82 -7.15 6.39
C SER A 559 29.70 -6.58 5.52
N LEU A 560 29.76 -6.84 4.21
CA LEU A 560 28.63 -6.61 3.31
C LEU A 560 27.58 -7.67 3.63
N LEU A 561 26.36 -7.27 3.97
CA LEU A 561 25.27 -8.21 4.22
C LEU A 561 24.22 -8.08 3.12
N VAL A 562 24.06 -9.15 2.34
CA VAL A 562 22.94 -9.26 1.40
C VAL A 562 21.83 -10.04 2.09
N SER A 563 20.68 -9.42 2.33
CA SER A 563 19.49 -10.08 2.86
C SER A 563 18.47 -10.32 1.75
N LEU A 564 18.07 -11.58 1.61
CA LEU A 564 17.07 -12.07 0.68
C LEU A 564 15.79 -12.41 1.46
N LEU A 565 14.64 -11.95 1.00
CA LEU A 565 13.33 -12.15 1.65
C LEU A 565 12.36 -12.88 0.71
N SER A 566 11.49 -13.76 1.23
CA SER A 566 10.55 -14.59 0.42
C SER A 566 9.50 -15.36 1.23
N ALA A 567 8.40 -15.76 0.60
CA ALA A 567 7.44 -16.74 1.11
C ALA A 567 7.97 -18.21 1.12
N GLY A 568 7.76 -18.96 2.22
CA GLY A 568 8.23 -20.35 2.39
C GLY A 568 7.62 -21.46 1.49
N PRO A 569 8.00 -22.74 1.61
CA PRO A 569 7.48 -23.90 0.87
C PRO A 569 6.20 -24.47 1.51
N GLY A 570 5.42 -25.18 0.70
CA GLY A 570 4.18 -25.84 1.08
C GLY A 570 4.46 -27.28 1.53
N GLY A 571 3.90 -27.62 2.68
CA GLY A 571 3.52 -28.97 3.04
C GLY A 571 2.06 -28.92 3.43
N GLU A 572 1.29 -29.91 3.00
CA GLU A 572 -0.06 -30.15 3.52
C GLU A 572 0.04 -30.36 5.02
N HIS A 573 -0.49 -29.42 5.79
CA HIS A 573 -0.79 -29.66 7.19
C HIS A 573 -2.29 -29.45 7.38
N CYS A 574 -2.96 -30.57 7.61
CA CYS A 574 -4.32 -30.65 8.11
C CYS A 574 -4.45 -29.72 9.32
N PHE A 575 -5.42 -28.82 9.28
CA PHE A 575 -5.89 -28.13 10.48
C PHE A 575 -6.27 -29.17 11.53
N PRO A 576 -5.79 -29.10 12.77
CA PRO A 576 -6.52 -29.70 13.87
C PRO A 576 -7.79 -28.86 14.05
N GLN A 577 -8.91 -29.38 13.54
CA GLN A 577 -10.23 -28.98 14.01
C GLN A 577 -10.24 -29.20 15.52
N ILE A 578 -10.27 -28.11 16.28
CA ILE A 578 -10.66 -28.18 17.69
C ILE A 578 -12.15 -28.49 17.68
N PHE A 579 -12.46 -29.77 17.85
CA PHE A 579 -13.79 -30.28 18.14
C PHE A 579 -14.30 -29.63 19.43
N GLN A 580 -15.31 -28.76 19.31
CA GLN A 580 -16.25 -28.54 20.40
C GLN A 580 -17.23 -29.72 20.42
N PRO A 581 -17.37 -30.45 21.53
CA PRO A 581 -18.45 -31.42 21.65
C PRO A 581 -19.76 -30.70 21.99
N HIS A 582 -20.72 -30.82 21.09
CA HIS A 582 -22.14 -30.64 21.39
C HIS A 582 -22.60 -31.69 22.42
N ALA A 583 -23.35 -31.25 23.44
CA ALA A 583 -24.35 -32.08 24.10
C ALA A 583 -25.66 -31.28 24.24
N HIS A 584 -26.75 -31.91 23.78
CA HIS A 584 -28.09 -31.36 23.63
C HIS A 584 -28.90 -31.33 24.94
N ARG A 585 -29.70 -30.26 25.08
CA ARG A 585 -31.10 -30.13 25.56
C ARG A 585 -31.58 -30.91 26.80
N PHE A 586 -32.22 -30.20 27.74
CA PHE A 586 -33.67 -30.30 28.05
C PHE A 586 -34.13 -29.15 28.98
N ALA A 587 -35.45 -28.99 29.13
CA ALA A 587 -36.20 -27.75 29.33
C ALA A 587 -36.60 -27.39 30.80
N HIS A 588 -36.76 -26.07 31.05
CA HIS A 588 -37.78 -25.31 31.85
C HIS A 588 -38.29 -25.80 33.24
N PRO A 589 -39.06 -24.98 34.00
CA PRO A 589 -38.59 -24.00 34.99
C PRO A 589 -39.13 -24.29 36.41
N LYS A 590 -38.70 -23.58 37.46
CA LYS A 590 -39.52 -23.30 38.67
C LYS A 590 -38.83 -22.33 39.63
N SER A 591 -39.55 -21.27 39.95
CA SER A 591 -39.39 -20.42 41.12
C SER A 591 -39.80 -21.17 42.39
N TRP A 592 -39.14 -20.92 43.53
CA TRP A 592 -39.70 -20.84 44.89
C TRP A 592 -38.67 -20.14 45.81
N ARG A 593 -39.18 -19.64 46.94
CA ARG A 593 -38.73 -18.50 47.76
C ARG A 593 -38.38 -18.98 49.19
N VAL A 594 -37.71 -18.11 49.97
CA VAL A 594 -37.59 -18.06 51.48
C VAL A 594 -36.53 -18.99 52.11
N GLY A 595 -35.69 -18.61 53.10
CA GLY A 595 -35.61 -17.44 53.99
C GLY A 595 -34.19 -17.25 54.58
N THR A 596 -33.74 -16.01 54.82
CA THR A 596 -33.76 -15.25 56.09
C THR A 596 -32.68 -15.64 57.12
N CYS A 597 -31.70 -14.74 57.32
CA CYS A 597 -31.41 -14.10 58.61
C CYS A 597 -30.42 -12.90 58.43
N SER A 598 -30.75 -11.79 59.07
CA SER A 598 -29.97 -10.56 59.35
C SER A 598 -30.14 -10.28 60.87
N PRO A 599 -29.62 -9.21 61.53
CA PRO A 599 -28.65 -8.16 61.15
C PRO A 599 -27.62 -7.69 62.25
N ARG A 600 -26.68 -6.80 61.86
CA ARG A 600 -26.13 -5.56 62.53
C ARG A 600 -25.17 -5.65 63.77
N PRO A 601 -24.53 -4.54 64.24
CA PRO A 601 -23.74 -3.48 63.56
C PRO A 601 -22.52 -2.93 64.38
N ALA A 602 -21.72 -2.01 63.80
CA ALA A 602 -21.03 -0.84 64.41
C ALA A 602 -19.91 -0.38 63.44
N SER A 603 -19.48 0.86 63.22
CA SER A 603 -19.93 2.25 63.48
C SER A 603 -18.91 3.17 62.75
N HIS A 604 -19.38 4.29 62.18
CA HIS A 604 -18.63 5.44 61.60
C HIS A 604 -17.68 6.16 62.61
N PRO A 605 -16.89 7.25 62.29
CA PRO A 605 -17.00 8.22 61.16
C PRO A 605 -15.70 8.87 60.56
N LEU A 606 -15.93 9.64 59.47
CA LEU A 606 -15.39 10.96 59.05
C LEU A 606 -13.86 11.23 58.88
N LEU A 607 -13.46 11.76 57.69
CA LEU A 607 -13.06 13.18 57.47
C LEU A 607 -12.56 13.46 56.02
N LEU A 608 -13.12 14.51 55.42
CA LEU A 608 -12.61 15.33 54.29
C LEU A 608 -11.87 16.56 54.85
N PRO A 609 -10.98 17.22 54.09
CA PRO A 609 -11.33 18.50 53.41
C PRO A 609 -10.71 18.61 51.98
N GLN A 610 -11.30 19.27 50.97
CA GLN A 610 -11.29 20.73 50.63
C GLN A 610 -9.93 21.42 50.87
N ALA A 611 -9.37 22.31 50.05
CA ALA A 611 -9.71 22.95 48.77
C ALA A 611 -8.45 23.75 48.30
N CYS A 612 -8.30 23.98 46.99
CA CYS A 612 -7.96 25.25 46.33
C CYS A 612 -7.71 24.99 44.84
#